data_AF-A0A9E0H5W4-F1
#
_entry.id   AF-A0A9E0H5W4-F1
#
_cell.length_a   1.000
_cell.length_b   1.000
_cell.length_c   1.000
_cell.angle_alpha   90.00
_cell.angle_beta   90.00
_cell.angle_gamma   90.00
#
_symmetry.space_group_name_H-M   'P 1'
#
loop_
_entity.id
_entity.type
_entity.pdbx_description
1 polymer ?
#
loop_
_entity_poly.entity_id
_entity_poly.type
_entity_poly.pdbx_seq_one_letter_code
_entity_poly.pdbx_strand_id
1 'polypeptide(L)'
;MTGPSAPSSDRLALRALARRLRPPDGPTLRVAPAPVPPPTYVRLTAPAHGSTVPIATMPTTVAPAATPVAPPAPLPPSADELSGSAGWARLLEWCVIDVGVDAAILTDDRGLVIASAGVVDLELAQGIAARLVIAFHQADRMSTGPSRTMVIELDGIWLTGLRIDHGDEPLTLSVLAAAPLATETRAALASAIAHKLAT
;
A
#
# COMPACT_ATOMS: atom_id res chain seq x y z
N MET A 1 -44.10 -42.26 6.62
CA MET A 1 -44.33 -41.43 5.43
C MET A 1 -44.08 -39.97 5.80
N THR A 2 -42.86 -39.47 5.60
CA THR A 2 -42.47 -38.08 5.89
C THR A 2 -42.50 -37.27 4.60
N GLY A 3 -43.39 -36.28 4.53
CA GLY A 3 -43.57 -35.44 3.34
C GLY A 3 -42.44 -34.42 3.15
N PRO A 4 -42.22 -33.94 1.91
CA PRO A 4 -41.16 -32.99 1.60
C PRO A 4 -41.46 -31.60 2.17
N SER A 5 -40.50 -31.07 2.92
CA SER A 5 -40.53 -29.75 3.54
C SER A 5 -40.42 -28.66 2.47
N ALA A 6 -41.31 -27.67 2.51
CA ALA A 6 -41.35 -26.57 1.54
C ALA A 6 -40.09 -25.68 1.63
N PRO A 7 -39.57 -25.16 0.50
CA PRO A 7 -38.41 -24.29 0.51
C PRO A 7 -38.71 -22.97 1.22
N SER A 8 -37.93 -22.68 2.27
CA SER A 8 -38.00 -21.45 3.08
C SER A 8 -37.93 -20.18 2.21
N SER A 9 -38.84 -19.25 2.49
CA SER A 9 -39.01 -17.94 1.84
C SER A 9 -37.70 -17.13 1.75
N ASP A 10 -36.79 -17.32 2.71
CA ASP A 10 -35.49 -16.64 2.75
C ASP A 10 -34.58 -16.98 1.57
N ARG A 11 -34.66 -18.21 1.05
CA ARG A 11 -33.86 -18.60 -0.13
C ARG A 11 -34.33 -17.90 -1.40
N LEU A 12 -35.61 -17.55 -1.49
CA LEU A 12 -36.15 -16.78 -2.62
C LEU A 12 -35.77 -15.30 -2.50
N ALA A 13 -35.79 -14.74 -1.29
CA ALA A 13 -35.35 -13.37 -1.04
C ALA A 13 -33.86 -13.15 -1.38
N LEU A 14 -32.98 -14.07 -0.95
CA LEU A 14 -31.54 -13.99 -1.25
C LEU A 14 -31.24 -14.11 -2.75
N ARG A 15 -31.96 -14.96 -3.48
CA ARG A 15 -31.81 -15.08 -4.95
C ARG A 15 -32.36 -13.87 -5.71
N ALA A 16 -33.31 -13.13 -5.17
CA ALA A 16 -33.79 -11.89 -5.76
C ALA A 16 -32.76 -10.76 -5.56
N LEU A 17 -32.11 -10.71 -4.39
CA LEU A 17 -31.10 -9.71 -4.06
C LEU A 17 -29.81 -9.91 -4.87
N ALA A 18 -29.35 -11.16 -5.03
CA ALA A 18 -28.18 -11.49 -5.85
C ALA A 18 -28.35 -11.11 -7.33
N ARG A 19 -29.58 -11.14 -7.86
CA ARG A 19 -29.87 -10.73 -9.24
C ARG A 19 -29.87 -9.21 -9.43
N ARG A 20 -30.16 -8.44 -8.37
CA ARG A 20 -30.13 -6.97 -8.43
C ARG A 20 -28.72 -6.38 -8.32
N LEU A 21 -27.79 -7.13 -7.72
CA LEU A 21 -26.39 -6.71 -7.57
C LEU A 21 -25.51 -7.10 -8.76
N ARG A 22 -26.07 -7.77 -9.78
CA ARG A 22 -25.31 -8.11 -10.99
C ARG A 22 -25.09 -6.83 -11.81
N PRO A 23 -23.83 -6.40 -12.04
CA PRO A 23 -23.55 -5.25 -12.89
C PRO A 23 -24.01 -5.54 -14.33
N PRO A 24 -24.48 -4.53 -15.09
CA PRO A 24 -24.82 -4.72 -16.50
C PRO A 24 -23.57 -5.06 -17.32
N ASP A 25 -23.65 -6.12 -18.11
CA ASP A 25 -22.61 -6.53 -19.05
C ASP A 25 -22.48 -5.46 -20.17
N GLY A 26 -21.50 -4.57 -20.01
CA GLY A 26 -21.11 -3.60 -21.03
C GLY A 26 -20.09 -4.21 -22.01
N PRO A 27 -20.11 -3.83 -23.30
CA PRO A 27 -19.15 -4.31 -24.28
C PRO A 27 -17.73 -3.87 -23.93
N THR A 28 -16.80 -4.82 -23.91
CA THR A 28 -15.37 -4.61 -23.66
C THR A 28 -14.71 -3.91 -24.85
N LEU A 29 -14.57 -2.59 -24.75
CA LEU A 29 -13.80 -1.78 -25.69
C LEU A 29 -12.31 -2.00 -25.39
N ARG A 30 -11.62 -2.79 -26.24
CA ARG A 30 -10.16 -2.96 -26.17
C ARG A 30 -9.48 -1.66 -26.60
N VAL A 31 -9.08 -0.85 -25.61
CA VAL A 31 -8.17 0.29 -25.79
C VAL A 31 -6.74 -0.20 -25.55
N ALA A 32 -5.83 0.09 -26.48
CA ALA A 32 -4.41 -0.22 -26.33
C ALA A 32 -3.82 0.51 -25.11
N PRO A 33 -2.93 -0.12 -24.32
CA PRO A 33 -2.38 0.52 -23.13
C PRO A 33 -1.52 1.72 -23.53
N ALA A 34 -1.93 2.91 -23.10
CA ALA A 34 -1.13 4.12 -23.17
C ALA A 34 0.12 3.98 -22.26
N PRO A 35 1.24 4.63 -22.60
CA PRO A 35 2.44 4.64 -21.77
C PRO A 35 2.10 5.19 -20.37
N VAL A 36 2.49 4.45 -19.34
CA VAL A 36 2.25 4.77 -17.93
C VAL A 36 2.98 6.08 -17.60
N PRO A 37 2.28 7.16 -17.20
CA PRO A 37 2.93 8.38 -16.77
C PRO A 37 3.66 8.15 -15.44
N PRO A 38 4.78 8.85 -15.18
CA PRO A 38 5.48 8.77 -13.91
C PRO A 38 4.56 9.19 -12.75
N PRO A 39 4.76 8.65 -11.53
CA PRO A 39 3.93 8.97 -10.38
C PRO A 39 3.95 10.48 -10.12
N THR A 40 2.75 11.06 -10.04
CA THR A 40 2.56 12.47 -9.72
C THR A 40 2.43 12.60 -8.20
N TYR A 41 3.39 13.28 -7.58
CA TYR A 41 3.37 13.54 -6.14
C TYR A 41 2.53 14.79 -5.88
N VAL A 42 1.47 14.66 -5.10
CA VAL A 42 0.73 15.81 -4.58
C VAL A 42 1.38 16.23 -3.29
N ARG A 43 2.12 17.34 -3.32
CA ARG A 43 2.64 17.99 -2.12
C ARG A 43 1.53 18.85 -1.52
N LEU A 44 0.94 18.41 -0.41
CA LEU A 44 0.01 19.24 0.35
C LEU A 44 0.81 20.22 1.20
N THR A 45 1.18 21.37 0.64
CA THR A 45 1.74 22.49 1.41
C THR A 45 0.63 23.22 2.15
N ALA A 46 0.70 23.25 3.48
CA ALA A 46 -0.08 24.18 4.28
C ALA A 46 0.32 25.64 3.95
N PRO A 47 -0.62 26.62 3.98
CA PRO A 47 -0.31 28.00 3.63
C PRO A 47 0.56 28.66 4.72
N ALA A 48 1.86 28.78 4.43
CA ALA A 48 2.76 29.64 5.19
C ALA A 48 2.46 31.11 4.85
N HIS A 49 2.04 31.87 5.86
CA HIS A 49 1.93 33.31 5.80
C HIS A 49 3.34 33.93 5.89
N GLY A 50 3.75 34.71 4.89
CA GLY A 50 4.80 35.72 5.08
C GLY A 50 5.87 35.83 3.99
N SER A 51 5.76 36.91 3.21
CA SER A 51 6.85 37.83 2.80
C SER A 51 7.92 37.43 1.76
N THR A 52 7.84 38.10 0.59
CA THR A 52 8.90 38.88 -0.16
C THR A 52 10.33 38.30 -0.25
N VAL A 53 11.04 38.16 -1.39
CA VAL A 53 11.39 39.07 -2.52
C VAL A 53 11.99 38.20 -3.66
N PRO A 54 11.85 38.52 -4.97
CA PRO A 54 12.55 37.79 -6.03
C PRO A 54 13.96 38.35 -6.30
N ILE A 55 15.01 37.56 -6.06
CA ILE A 55 16.37 37.82 -6.57
C ILE A 55 16.56 36.94 -7.81
N ALA A 56 16.95 37.57 -8.92
CA ALA A 56 17.24 36.91 -10.18
C ALA A 56 18.57 36.13 -10.11
N THR A 57 18.53 34.83 -10.41
CA THR A 57 19.70 33.95 -10.44
C THR A 57 20.15 33.74 -11.88
N MET A 58 21.43 34.00 -12.17
CA MET A 58 22.06 33.68 -13.46
C MET A 58 22.16 32.14 -13.68
N PRO A 59 22.16 31.66 -14.93
CA PRO A 59 22.30 30.24 -15.22
C PRO A 59 23.75 29.79 -15.04
N THR A 60 24.03 29.10 -13.93
CA THR A 60 25.25 28.30 -13.75
C THR A 60 25.07 26.99 -14.50
N THR A 61 25.90 26.75 -15.53
CA THR A 61 26.01 25.46 -16.21
C THR A 61 26.56 24.42 -15.22
N VAL A 62 25.68 23.59 -14.66
CA VAL A 62 26.04 22.50 -13.76
C VAL A 62 26.49 21.31 -14.62
N ALA A 63 27.75 20.92 -14.45
CA ALA A 63 28.31 19.69 -15.01
C ALA A 63 27.50 18.47 -14.54
N PRO A 64 27.34 17.40 -15.36
CA PRO A 64 26.59 16.22 -14.97
C PRO A 64 27.28 15.55 -13.77
N ALA A 65 26.65 15.68 -12.60
CA ALA A 65 27.05 14.97 -11.41
C ALA A 65 26.90 13.47 -11.66
N ALA A 66 27.98 12.71 -11.45
CA ALA A 66 27.96 11.26 -11.50
C ALA A 66 26.87 10.75 -10.55
N THR A 67 25.92 9.98 -11.09
CA THR A 67 24.82 9.39 -10.33
C THR A 67 25.42 8.52 -9.22
N PRO A 68 25.19 8.82 -7.93
CA PRO A 68 25.63 7.93 -6.87
C PRO A 68 24.94 6.58 -7.05
N VAL A 69 25.75 5.51 -7.16
CA VAL A 69 25.26 4.13 -7.21
C VAL A 69 24.61 3.84 -5.86
N ALA A 70 23.29 3.71 -5.84
CA ALA A 70 22.58 3.32 -4.64
C ALA A 70 23.05 1.92 -4.20
N PRO A 71 23.25 1.69 -2.89
CA PRO A 71 23.57 0.36 -2.40
C PRO A 71 22.46 -0.63 -2.78
N PRO A 72 22.80 -1.89 -3.08
CA PRO A 72 21.81 -2.90 -3.44
C PRO A 72 20.82 -3.10 -2.30
N ALA A 73 19.55 -3.34 -2.66
CA ALA A 73 18.50 -3.61 -1.69
C ALA A 73 18.86 -4.86 -0.84
N PRO A 74 18.54 -4.86 0.47
CA PRO A 74 18.77 -6.02 1.33
C PRO A 74 18.01 -7.24 0.80
N LEU A 75 18.58 -8.43 1.01
CA LEU A 75 17.97 -9.69 0.62
C LEU A 75 16.85 -10.07 1.60
N PRO A 76 15.67 -10.48 1.13
CA PRO A 76 14.57 -10.89 2.01
C PRO A 76 14.89 -12.20 2.75
N PRO A 77 14.20 -12.49 3.87
CA PRO A 77 14.32 -13.76 4.58
C PRO A 77 13.91 -14.95 3.69
N SER A 78 14.46 -16.11 3.99
CA SER A 78 14.17 -17.34 3.24
C SER A 78 12.76 -17.87 3.50
N ALA A 79 12.23 -18.67 2.57
CA ALA A 79 10.88 -19.25 2.68
C ALA A 79 10.67 -20.06 3.97
N ASP A 80 11.70 -20.79 4.38
CA ASP A 80 11.69 -21.61 5.60
C ASP A 80 11.56 -20.74 6.86
N GLU A 81 12.24 -19.58 6.89
CA GLU A 81 12.13 -18.61 7.99
C GLU A 81 10.79 -17.89 8.03
N LEU A 82 10.14 -17.75 6.87
CA LEU A 82 8.83 -17.12 6.72
C LEU A 82 7.67 -18.10 6.94
N SER A 83 7.92 -19.38 7.18
CA SER A 83 6.84 -20.37 7.30
C SER A 83 6.04 -20.20 8.61
N GLY A 84 4.72 -20.44 8.53
CA GLY A 84 3.81 -20.34 9.69
C GLY A 84 3.46 -18.91 10.12
N SER A 85 2.88 -18.79 11.31
CA SER A 85 2.38 -17.52 11.87
C SER A 85 3.48 -16.57 12.34
N ALA A 86 4.60 -17.12 12.82
CA ALA A 86 5.77 -16.33 13.24
C ALA A 86 6.48 -15.63 12.08
N GLY A 87 6.27 -16.11 10.84
CA GLY A 87 6.89 -15.55 9.64
C GLY A 87 6.54 -14.07 9.40
N TRP A 88 5.35 -13.61 9.83
CA TRP A 88 5.00 -12.19 9.73
C TRP A 88 5.85 -11.30 10.63
N ALA A 89 6.06 -11.70 11.89
CA ALA A 89 6.92 -10.96 12.80
C ALA A 89 8.35 -10.90 12.27
N ARG A 90 8.87 -12.01 11.75
CA ARG A 90 10.21 -12.08 11.16
C ARG A 90 10.36 -11.19 9.91
N LEU A 91 9.35 -11.17 9.04
CA LEU A 91 9.34 -10.31 7.85
C LEU A 91 9.36 -8.83 8.23
N LEU A 92 8.55 -8.42 9.21
CA LEU A 92 8.52 -7.02 9.66
C LEU A 92 9.79 -6.63 10.43
N GLU A 93 10.38 -7.55 11.19
CA GLU A 93 11.68 -7.35 11.82
C GLU A 93 12.78 -7.12 10.77
N TRP A 94 12.81 -7.92 9.70
CA TRP A 94 13.71 -7.69 8.56
C TRP A 94 13.50 -6.32 7.92
N CYS A 95 12.26 -5.85 7.80
CA CYS A 95 11.99 -4.49 7.33
C CYS A 95 12.68 -3.45 8.23
N VAL A 96 12.51 -3.56 9.55
CA VAL A 96 13.07 -2.59 10.50
C VAL A 96 14.60 -2.64 10.52
N ILE A 97 15.19 -3.83 10.58
CA ILE A 97 16.64 -4.01 10.77
C ILE A 97 17.41 -3.84 9.46
N ASP A 98 17.03 -4.60 8.43
CA ASP A 98 17.83 -4.71 7.22
C ASP A 98 17.49 -3.63 6.18
N VAL A 99 16.22 -3.22 6.09
CA VAL A 99 15.82 -2.08 5.25
C VAL A 99 16.08 -0.75 5.96
N GLY A 100 16.21 -0.75 7.29
CA GLY A 100 16.55 0.44 8.08
C GLY A 100 15.40 1.43 8.20
N VAL A 101 14.19 0.93 8.43
CA VAL A 101 12.97 1.74 8.56
C VAL A 101 12.59 1.87 10.04
N ASP A 102 11.97 2.97 10.43
CA ASP A 102 11.65 3.25 11.83
C ASP A 102 10.56 2.30 12.36
N ALA A 103 9.58 1.99 11.52
CA ALA A 103 8.53 1.02 11.83
C ALA A 103 7.91 0.40 10.57
N ALA A 104 7.39 -0.81 10.72
CA ALA A 104 6.64 -1.51 9.69
C ALA A 104 5.35 -2.10 10.28
N ILE A 105 4.22 -1.91 9.59
CA ILE A 105 2.88 -2.31 10.04
C ILE A 105 2.19 -3.05 8.90
N LEU A 106 1.77 -4.29 9.14
CA LEU A 106 0.97 -5.07 8.21
C LEU A 106 -0.51 -5.02 8.63
N THR A 107 -1.38 -4.70 7.69
CA THR A 107 -2.80 -4.44 7.92
C THR A 107 -3.67 -5.16 6.90
N ASP A 108 -4.87 -5.58 7.29
CA ASP A 108 -5.89 -6.10 6.38
C ASP A 108 -6.61 -5.00 5.57
N ASP A 109 -7.61 -5.39 4.78
CA ASP A 109 -8.45 -4.50 3.95
C ASP A 109 -9.39 -3.61 4.78
N ARG A 110 -9.56 -3.89 6.08
CA ARG A 110 -10.43 -3.17 7.01
C ARG A 110 -9.67 -2.18 7.89
N GLY A 111 -8.34 -2.17 7.83
CA GLY A 111 -7.52 -1.31 8.68
C GLY A 111 -7.11 -1.95 10.00
N LEU A 112 -7.31 -3.26 10.19
CA LEU A 112 -6.87 -3.98 11.39
C LEU A 112 -5.41 -4.41 11.27
N VAL A 113 -4.63 -4.09 12.30
CA VAL A 113 -3.20 -4.46 12.37
C VAL A 113 -3.08 -5.96 12.60
N ILE A 114 -2.45 -6.65 11.65
CA ILE A 114 -2.11 -8.08 11.73
C ILE A 114 -0.81 -8.26 12.50
N ALA A 115 0.19 -7.44 12.20
CA ALA A 115 1.50 -7.45 12.84
C ALA A 115 2.17 -6.07 12.72
N SER A 116 3.07 -5.75 13.66
CA SER A 116 3.86 -4.52 13.64
C SER A 116 5.25 -4.75 14.23
N ALA A 117 6.25 -4.02 13.75
CA ALA A 117 7.61 -3.99 14.29
C ALA A 117 8.17 -2.57 14.27
N GLY A 118 9.16 -2.30 15.13
CA GLY A 118 9.88 -1.02 15.20
C GLY A 118 9.33 -0.07 16.26
N VAL A 119 9.63 1.23 16.12
CA VAL A 119 9.33 2.27 17.10
C VAL A 119 7.93 2.84 16.85
N VAL A 120 6.91 2.03 17.11
CA VAL A 120 5.50 2.46 17.04
C VAL A 120 4.69 1.70 18.09
N ASP A 121 3.89 2.42 18.87
CA ASP A 121 2.93 1.77 19.77
C ASP A 121 1.69 1.28 19.01
N LEU A 122 0.94 0.35 19.62
CA LEU A 122 -0.18 -0.30 18.95
C LEU A 122 -1.34 0.67 18.63
N GLU A 123 -1.60 1.66 19.48
CA GLU A 123 -2.70 2.62 19.28
C GLU A 123 -2.40 3.51 18.07
N LEU A 124 -1.18 4.03 17.99
CA LEU A 124 -0.69 4.79 16.86
C LEU A 124 -0.67 3.93 15.59
N ALA A 125 -0.19 2.69 15.67
CA ALA A 125 -0.16 1.77 14.52
C ALA A 125 -1.57 1.52 13.96
N GLN A 126 -2.56 1.27 14.82
CA GLN A 126 -3.96 1.12 14.42
C GLN A 126 -4.52 2.39 13.78
N GLY A 127 -4.17 3.55 14.36
CA GLY A 127 -4.56 4.85 13.81
C GLY A 127 -3.97 5.12 12.42
N ILE A 128 -2.72 4.73 12.18
CA ILE A 128 -2.05 4.86 10.87
C ILE A 128 -2.70 3.90 9.87
N ALA A 129 -2.83 2.63 10.25
CA ALA A 129 -3.40 1.56 9.44
C ALA A 129 -4.80 1.90 8.92
N ALA A 130 -5.73 2.27 9.80
CA ALA A 130 -7.10 2.61 9.42
C ALA A 130 -7.17 3.81 8.47
N ARG A 131 -6.37 4.87 8.73
CA ARG A 131 -6.35 6.07 7.87
C ARG A 131 -5.75 5.78 6.50
N LEU A 132 -4.71 4.95 6.43
CA LEU A 132 -4.07 4.61 5.17
C LEU A 132 -4.97 3.75 4.27
N VAL A 133 -5.70 2.79 4.83
CA VAL A 133 -6.71 2.01 4.10
C VAL A 133 -7.80 2.93 3.53
N ILE A 134 -8.31 3.87 4.33
CA ILE A 134 -9.27 4.88 3.85
C ILE A 134 -8.65 5.72 2.72
N ALA A 135 -7.39 6.13 2.85
CA ALA A 135 -6.70 6.90 1.83
C ALA A 135 -6.60 6.13 0.51
N PHE A 136 -6.25 4.84 0.54
CA PHE A 136 -6.28 3.97 -0.65
C PHE A 136 -7.69 3.90 -1.27
N HIS A 137 -8.74 3.73 -0.47
CA HIS A 137 -10.11 3.73 -0.97
C HIS A 137 -10.50 5.05 -1.62
N GLN A 138 -10.06 6.19 -1.09
CA GLN A 138 -10.31 7.48 -1.75
C GLN A 138 -9.50 7.62 -3.04
N ALA A 139 -8.22 7.22 -3.04
CA ALA A 139 -7.38 7.25 -4.22
C ALA A 139 -7.98 6.43 -5.36
N ASP A 140 -8.46 5.22 -5.07
CA ASP A 140 -9.11 4.32 -6.05
C ASP A 140 -10.38 4.92 -6.65
N ARG A 141 -11.13 5.70 -5.88
CA ARG A 141 -12.33 6.40 -6.37
C ARG A 141 -12.00 7.61 -7.25
N MET A 142 -10.80 8.16 -7.11
CA MET A 142 -10.33 9.31 -7.86
C MET A 142 -9.54 8.91 -9.12
N SER A 143 -9.00 7.70 -9.16
CA SER A 143 -8.23 7.16 -10.28
C SER A 143 -9.07 6.24 -11.18
N THR A 144 -8.52 5.84 -12.32
CA THR A 144 -9.13 4.86 -13.23
C THR A 144 -8.86 3.40 -12.83
N GLY A 145 -8.20 3.17 -11.70
CA GLY A 145 -7.80 1.83 -11.26
C GLY A 145 -7.11 1.83 -9.90
N PRO A 146 -6.85 0.65 -9.32
CA PRO A 146 -6.36 0.51 -7.95
C PRO A 146 -4.96 1.12 -7.78
N SER A 147 -4.84 1.99 -6.79
CA SER A 147 -3.56 2.55 -6.33
C SER A 147 -2.80 1.49 -5.53
N ARG A 148 -1.60 1.10 -5.98
CA ARG A 148 -0.77 0.07 -5.31
C ARG A 148 0.23 0.63 -4.30
N THR A 149 0.51 1.92 -4.39
CA THR A 149 1.50 2.58 -3.55
C THR A 149 1.02 3.98 -3.20
N MET A 150 1.27 4.37 -1.96
CA MET A 150 1.01 5.71 -1.45
C MET A 150 2.22 6.17 -0.64
N VAL A 151 2.59 7.44 -0.77
CA VAL A 151 3.70 8.04 -0.04
C VAL A 151 3.22 9.35 0.53
N ILE A 152 3.26 9.49 1.85
CA ILE A 152 2.73 10.64 2.60
C ILE A 152 3.84 11.18 3.50
N GLU A 153 4.09 12.49 3.45
CA GLU A 153 4.97 13.18 4.39
C GLU A 153 4.17 13.59 5.64
N LEU A 154 4.66 13.24 6.82
CA LEU A 154 4.06 13.47 8.13
C LEU A 154 5.12 14.07 9.06
N ASP A 155 5.10 15.39 9.27
CA ASP A 155 6.00 16.09 10.20
C ASP A 155 7.50 15.74 10.04
N GLY A 156 7.95 15.58 8.79
CA GLY A 156 9.34 15.23 8.46
C GLY A 156 9.66 13.73 8.45
N ILE A 157 8.67 12.87 8.72
CA ILE A 157 8.72 11.42 8.55
C ILE A 157 7.92 11.03 7.30
N TRP A 158 8.33 9.98 6.61
CA TRP A 158 7.65 9.49 5.43
C TRP A 158 6.92 8.18 5.73
N LEU A 159 5.60 8.19 5.50
CA LEU A 159 4.75 7.01 5.50
C LEU A 159 4.61 6.48 4.07
N THR A 160 5.15 5.30 3.81
CA THR A 160 4.95 4.58 2.56
C THR A 160 3.98 3.42 2.76
N GLY A 161 2.83 3.48 2.10
CA GLY A 161 1.86 2.39 2.02
C GLY A 161 2.04 1.57 0.74
N LEU A 162 2.10 0.25 0.86
CA LEU A 162 2.14 -0.71 -0.24
C LEU A 162 0.94 -1.64 -0.13
N ARG A 163 0.05 -1.59 -1.13
CA ARG A 163 -1.08 -2.52 -1.22
C ARG A 163 -0.67 -3.73 -2.04
N ILE A 164 -0.83 -4.90 -1.44
CA ILE A 164 -0.42 -6.20 -2.00
C ILE A 164 -1.68 -7.02 -2.20
N ASP A 165 -1.91 -7.43 -3.45
CA ASP A 165 -3.08 -8.20 -3.83
C ASP A 165 -3.01 -9.61 -3.20
N HIS A 166 -4.02 -9.98 -2.41
CA HIS A 166 -4.16 -11.30 -1.79
C HIS A 166 -5.58 -11.83 -2.01
N GLY A 167 -5.84 -12.38 -3.20
CA GLY A 167 -7.19 -12.78 -3.59
C GLY A 167 -8.12 -11.57 -3.62
N ASP A 168 -9.25 -11.66 -2.90
CA ASP A 168 -10.25 -10.59 -2.81
C ASP A 168 -9.98 -9.61 -1.65
N GLU A 169 -9.05 -9.94 -0.74
CA GLU A 169 -8.77 -9.18 0.49
C GLU A 169 -7.33 -8.64 0.46
N PRO A 170 -7.08 -7.42 -0.07
CA PRO A 170 -5.72 -6.90 -0.19
C PRO A 170 -5.11 -6.61 1.18
N LEU A 171 -3.82 -6.91 1.33
CA LEU A 171 -3.05 -6.52 2.50
C LEU A 171 -2.34 -5.19 2.25
N THR A 172 -2.18 -4.40 3.30
CA THR A 172 -1.44 -3.13 3.26
C THR A 172 -0.22 -3.21 4.18
N LEU A 173 0.97 -3.10 3.60
CA LEU A 173 2.21 -2.85 4.35
C LEU A 173 2.42 -1.33 4.45
N SER A 174 2.50 -0.84 5.67
CA SER A 174 2.84 0.55 5.98
C SER A 174 4.25 0.61 6.53
N VAL A 175 5.06 1.53 6.03
CA VAL A 175 6.44 1.72 6.47
C VAL A 175 6.68 3.18 6.82
N LEU A 176 7.23 3.43 8.00
CA LEU A 176 7.69 4.75 8.45
C LEU A 176 9.22 4.82 8.29
N ALA A 177 9.71 5.87 7.64
CA ALA A 177 11.14 6.10 7.45
C ALA A 177 11.47 7.60 7.37
N ALA A 178 12.73 7.95 7.60
CA ALA A 178 13.24 9.32 7.46
C ALA A 178 13.18 9.87 6.01
N ALA A 179 13.01 9.02 5.00
CA ALA A 179 12.94 9.40 3.59
C ALA A 179 11.94 8.51 2.83
N PRO A 180 11.42 8.94 1.66
CA PRO A 180 10.61 8.09 0.81
C PRO A 180 11.39 6.82 0.42
N LEU A 181 10.74 5.65 0.53
CA LEU A 181 11.37 4.40 0.11
C LEU A 181 11.71 4.43 -1.37
N ALA A 182 12.88 3.93 -1.76
CA ALA A 182 13.24 3.77 -3.17
C ALA A 182 12.32 2.76 -3.88
N THR A 183 12.13 2.92 -5.19
CA THR A 183 11.26 2.02 -5.98
C THR A 183 11.67 0.55 -5.88
N GLU A 184 12.97 0.29 -5.89
CA GLU A 184 13.55 -1.05 -5.78
C GLU A 184 13.24 -1.68 -4.41
N THR A 185 13.38 -0.91 -3.33
CA THR A 185 13.01 -1.33 -1.98
C THR A 185 11.53 -1.65 -1.87
N ARG A 186 10.65 -0.81 -2.43
CA ARG A 186 9.20 -1.07 -2.45
C ARG A 186 8.86 -2.37 -3.20
N ALA A 187 9.53 -2.62 -4.32
CA ALA A 187 9.35 -3.86 -5.09
C ALA A 187 9.85 -5.09 -4.31
N ALA A 188 11.00 -5.00 -3.63
CA ALA A 188 11.53 -6.06 -2.79
C ALA A 188 10.58 -6.41 -1.63
N LEU A 189 10.05 -5.40 -0.94
CA LEU A 189 9.06 -5.56 0.14
C LEU A 189 7.79 -6.24 -0.35
N ALA A 190 7.23 -5.76 -1.47
CA ALA A 190 6.02 -6.35 -2.05
C ALA A 190 6.24 -7.81 -2.47
N SER A 191 7.41 -8.12 -3.05
CA SER A 191 7.79 -9.48 -3.43
C SER A 191 7.94 -10.41 -2.22
N ALA A 192 8.59 -9.94 -1.15
CA ALA A 192 8.76 -10.72 0.08
C ALA A 192 7.42 -11.08 0.72
N ILE A 193 6.46 -10.13 0.76
CA ILE A 193 5.13 -10.39 1.29
C ILE A 193 4.34 -11.33 0.36
N ALA A 194 4.36 -11.10 -0.95
CA ALA A 194 3.71 -12.00 -1.90
C ALA A 194 4.24 -13.43 -1.80
N HIS A 195 5.55 -13.59 -1.56
CA HIS A 195 6.16 -14.89 -1.31
C HIS A 195 5.66 -15.53 -0.01
N LYS A 196 5.57 -14.75 1.09
CA LYS A 196 5.01 -15.20 2.37
C LYS A 196 3.54 -15.63 2.26
N LEU A 197 2.76 -15.02 1.38
CA LEU A 197 1.36 -15.38 1.13
C LEU A 197 1.20 -16.66 0.31
N ALA A 198 2.25 -17.07 -0.41
CA ALA A 198 2.28 -18.31 -1.18
C ALA A 198 2.73 -19.53 -0.36
N THR A 199 3.26 -19.33 0.84
CA THR A 199 3.78 -20.37 1.76
C THR A 199 2.85 -20.63 2.93
#